data_AF-A0A354HFH9-F1
#
_entry.id   AF-A0A354HFH9-F1
#
_cell.length_a   1.000
_cell.length_b   1.000
_cell.length_c   1.000
_cell.angle_alpha   90.00
_cell.angle_beta   90.00
_cell.angle_gamma   90.00
#
_symmetry.space_group_name_H-M   'P 1'
#
loop_
_entity.id
_entity.type
_entity.pdbx_description
1 polymer ?
#
loop_
_entity_poly.entity_id
_entity_poly.type
_entity_poly.pdbx_seq_one_letter_code
_entity_poly.pdbx_strand_id
1 'polypeptide(L)'
;MKKRKILGLGLAACLAITSLAAPVYAANETTAAVAATASKSYKITKRNIPTYFFEYKSEDNKKIPLYYMNGSDVPYFEITDMVSAYITILKQCGRPEFDLEVKKEGNKVTLTRENGFFTVLDFEDDTIFFWDYDGFFTSSKTKTLLDLIMPVYETADFTFMLKTLESNERTGNTVTLDAGDYDIDFVRRGNKYYIPVQTFSDIFLSGFGAGVTLYNTHSLIFYLDGIESLYNNTTGKYSKLGQVYYGKDGKYATGKVSKTMSEFSVNEFCFAMDTLYGLKKEHNINSFKEVIVQRDTGLNMYSTNAKKIDRELWNLIYQNVDDIHSRYALSSYASGADYKWKLNEKYGQGYARDFIFAFDEELKEFRKKYNPDLKMYEEYGDTAYITFDGFALDFSNLADLFGDELGESNNITLDRVHDTVGLISYSVQQILRKDSPIKNVVLDLSLNGGGAVDAAAYVVAAFLGKASFSVENALSGSRITNDYMCDINFDTKFDKNETLAGKGLNLYCLTTKASFSCGNLVPCIFKEDPHVSIIGQKSGGGACTVGTISTATGTVLDISSNTRLSYIKNGSFYNVDQGAEPDISITKLEHLFDREWLTKYIDDLA
;
A
#
# COMPACT_ATOMS: atom_id res chain seq x y z
N MET A 1 68.19 -32.22 5.32
CA MET A 1 68.55 -33.47 6.02
C MET A 1 67.34 -33.94 6.84
N LYS A 2 66.85 -35.16 6.57
CA LYS A 2 65.94 -36.07 7.33
C LYS A 2 64.66 -35.48 7.98
N LYS A 3 63.44 -35.70 7.45
CA LYS A 3 62.60 -36.93 7.33
C LYS A 3 61.99 -37.48 8.64
N ARG A 4 60.65 -37.44 8.69
CA ARG A 4 59.66 -38.50 9.02
C ARG A 4 58.30 -37.92 8.59
N LYS A 5 57.57 -38.32 7.53
CA LYS A 5 57.07 -39.62 7.02
C LYS A 5 56.25 -40.41 8.05
N ILE A 6 54.92 -40.29 7.97
CA ILE A 6 53.97 -41.40 8.02
C ILE A 6 52.94 -41.19 6.88
N LEU A 7 52.87 -42.19 5.99
CA LEU A 7 51.83 -42.46 4.97
C LEU A 7 50.53 -42.92 5.71
N GLY A 8 49.31 -42.84 5.19
CA GLY A 8 48.81 -42.74 3.81
C GLY A 8 47.34 -43.21 3.80
N LEU A 9 46.84 -43.48 2.58
CA LEU A 9 45.46 -43.72 2.12
C LEU A 9 44.68 -42.41 1.89
N GLY A 10 44.36 -41.98 0.67
CA GLY A 10 44.32 -42.64 -0.64
C GLY A 10 42.87 -42.79 -1.09
N LEU A 11 42.41 -41.88 -1.97
CA LEU A 11 41.72 -42.21 -3.22
C LEU A 11 41.43 -40.92 -3.99
N ALA A 12 42.05 -40.80 -5.16
CA ALA A 12 41.56 -39.92 -6.21
C ALA A 12 40.45 -40.66 -6.95
N ALA A 13 39.30 -40.01 -7.13
CA ALA A 13 38.27 -40.47 -8.05
C ALA A 13 37.87 -39.29 -8.94
N CYS A 14 38.08 -39.49 -10.23
CA CYS A 14 37.68 -38.64 -11.33
C CYS A 14 36.19 -38.27 -11.23
N LEU A 15 35.87 -36.97 -11.30
CA LEU A 15 34.53 -36.53 -11.64
C LEU A 15 34.26 -36.85 -13.11
N ALA A 16 33.58 -37.96 -13.35
CA ALA A 16 32.87 -38.21 -14.58
C ALA A 16 31.59 -37.35 -14.57
N ILE A 17 31.47 -36.46 -15.55
CA ILE A 17 30.24 -35.74 -15.87
C ILE A 17 29.28 -36.76 -16.45
N THR A 18 28.38 -37.30 -15.64
CA THR A 18 27.20 -38.02 -16.12
C THR A 18 26.06 -37.03 -16.29
N SER A 19 25.71 -36.77 -17.54
CA SER A 19 24.46 -36.14 -17.96
C SER A 19 23.27 -36.96 -17.44
N LEU A 20 22.67 -36.53 -16.33
CA LEU A 20 21.34 -36.99 -15.95
C LEU A 20 20.33 -36.17 -16.75
N ALA A 21 19.95 -36.72 -17.90
CA ALA A 21 18.72 -36.35 -18.56
C ALA A 21 17.57 -36.66 -17.60
N ALA A 22 16.89 -35.61 -17.14
CA ALA A 22 15.60 -35.77 -16.48
C ALA A 22 14.63 -36.45 -17.46
N PRO A 23 13.81 -37.41 -17.00
CA PRO A 23 12.84 -38.06 -17.88
C PRO A 23 11.83 -37.01 -18.34
N VAL A 24 11.78 -36.81 -19.65
CA VAL A 24 10.63 -36.21 -20.33
C VAL A 24 9.43 -37.09 -19.97
N TYR A 25 8.57 -36.60 -19.08
CA TYR A 25 7.24 -37.18 -18.92
C TYR A 25 6.51 -36.95 -20.24
N ALA A 26 6.45 -38.00 -21.06
CA ALA A 26 5.49 -38.10 -22.13
C ALA A 26 4.10 -38.03 -21.49
N ALA A 27 3.42 -36.90 -21.67
CA ALA A 27 2.01 -36.78 -21.34
C ALA A 27 1.27 -37.84 -22.17
N ASN A 28 0.66 -38.81 -21.49
CA ASN A 28 -0.33 -39.67 -22.11
C ASN A 28 -1.49 -38.77 -22.55
N GLU A 29 -1.65 -38.59 -23.86
CA GLU A 29 -2.87 -38.09 -24.47
C GLU A 29 -3.99 -39.13 -24.23
N THR A 30 -4.60 -39.09 -23.04
CA THR A 30 -5.97 -39.54 -22.91
C THR A 30 -6.84 -38.47 -23.55
N THR A 31 -7.26 -38.71 -24.79
CA THR A 31 -8.33 -37.98 -25.47
C THR A 31 -9.62 -38.11 -24.65
N ALA A 32 -9.77 -37.25 -23.64
CA ALA A 32 -11.07 -36.92 -23.08
C ALA A 32 -11.85 -36.23 -24.20
N ALA A 33 -12.97 -36.80 -24.58
CA ALA A 33 -13.90 -36.17 -25.50
C ALA A 33 -14.20 -34.77 -24.97
N VAL A 34 -13.81 -33.74 -25.72
CA VAL A 34 -14.18 -32.35 -25.48
C VAL A 34 -15.71 -32.31 -25.49
N ALA A 35 -16.30 -32.30 -24.31
CA ALA A 35 -17.70 -31.93 -24.17
C ALA A 35 -17.76 -30.49 -24.67
N ALA A 36 -18.36 -30.27 -25.83
CA ALA A 36 -18.59 -28.94 -26.36
C ALA A 36 -19.38 -28.14 -25.30
N THR A 37 -18.69 -27.25 -24.60
CA THR A 37 -19.28 -26.30 -23.66
C THR A 37 -20.35 -25.55 -24.43
N ALA A 38 -21.60 -25.68 -24.00
CA ALA A 38 -22.72 -25.01 -24.66
C ALA A 38 -22.39 -23.51 -24.76
N SER A 39 -22.39 -22.95 -25.97
CA SER A 39 -22.03 -21.54 -26.16
C SER A 39 -22.96 -20.66 -25.32
N LYS A 40 -22.41 -19.96 -24.32
CA LYS A 40 -23.17 -19.04 -23.47
C LYS A 40 -23.85 -17.99 -24.38
N SER A 41 -25.19 -17.95 -24.42
CA SER A 41 -25.93 -17.01 -25.30
C SER A 41 -26.44 -15.80 -24.50
N TYR A 42 -26.03 -14.60 -24.90
CA TYR A 42 -26.37 -13.36 -24.17
C TYR A 42 -27.23 -12.39 -24.98
N LYS A 43 -28.26 -11.84 -24.33
CA LYS A 43 -28.92 -10.61 -24.78
C LYS A 43 -28.16 -9.41 -24.25
N ILE A 44 -27.38 -8.76 -25.12
CA ILE A 44 -26.57 -7.59 -24.78
C ILE A 44 -27.35 -6.30 -25.08
N THR A 45 -27.45 -5.42 -24.09
CA THR A 45 -27.95 -4.04 -24.26
C THR A 45 -26.85 -3.03 -24.01
N LYS A 46 -26.91 -1.87 -24.68
CA LYS A 46 -25.91 -0.79 -24.58
C LYS A 46 -26.56 0.47 -24.00
N ARG A 47 -25.88 1.16 -23.09
CA ARG A 47 -26.26 2.50 -22.61
C ARG A 47 -25.03 3.40 -22.58
N ASN A 48 -25.19 4.67 -22.93
CA ASN A 48 -24.11 5.66 -22.83
C ASN A 48 -24.23 6.36 -21.48
N ILE A 49 -23.27 6.12 -20.58
CA ILE A 49 -23.32 6.53 -19.18
C ILE A 49 -22.45 7.77 -18.96
N PRO A 50 -22.99 8.87 -18.38
CA PRO A 50 -22.19 10.00 -17.92
C PRO A 50 -21.02 9.53 -17.06
N THR A 51 -19.81 9.94 -17.42
CA THR A 51 -18.58 9.47 -16.77
C THR A 51 -17.73 10.63 -16.29
N TYR A 52 -17.26 10.55 -15.05
CA TYR A 52 -16.47 11.57 -14.38
C TYR A 52 -15.12 11.01 -13.98
N PHE A 53 -14.06 11.79 -14.19
CA PHE A 53 -12.69 11.41 -13.84
C PHE A 53 -12.22 12.27 -12.66
N PHE A 54 -12.16 11.66 -11.48
CA PHE A 54 -11.66 12.20 -10.20
C PHE A 54 -12.45 13.36 -9.59
N GLU A 55 -12.95 14.29 -10.39
CA GLU A 55 -13.64 15.50 -9.94
C GLU A 55 -14.86 15.83 -10.81
N TYR A 56 -15.69 16.77 -10.35
CA TYR A 56 -16.78 17.30 -11.15
C TYR A 56 -16.29 18.50 -11.97
N LYS A 57 -16.35 18.37 -13.31
CA LYS A 57 -16.23 19.53 -14.22
C LYS A 57 -17.56 19.73 -14.93
N SER A 58 -18.07 20.96 -14.93
CA SER A 58 -19.33 21.30 -15.62
C SER A 58 -19.29 21.03 -17.12
N GLU A 59 -18.09 20.91 -17.67
CA GLU A 59 -17.80 20.73 -19.09
C GLU A 59 -17.65 19.23 -19.45
N ASP A 60 -17.55 18.35 -18.44
CA ASP A 60 -17.46 16.90 -18.64
C ASP A 60 -18.81 16.35 -19.06
N ASN A 61 -19.03 16.33 -20.38
CA ASN A 61 -20.15 15.68 -21.04
C ASN A 61 -19.77 14.27 -21.55
N LYS A 62 -18.63 13.73 -21.12
CA LYS A 62 -18.12 12.43 -21.56
C LYS A 62 -19.11 11.35 -21.19
N LYS A 63 -19.53 10.58 -22.19
CA LYS A 63 -20.38 9.40 -22.00
C LYS A 63 -19.65 8.19 -22.52
N ILE A 64 -19.37 7.23 -21.65
CA ILE A 64 -18.75 5.97 -22.03
C ILE A 64 -19.86 4.94 -22.26
N PRO A 65 -19.79 4.15 -23.34
CA PRO A 65 -20.72 3.05 -23.55
C PRO A 65 -20.49 1.92 -22.52
N LEU A 66 -21.52 1.59 -21.75
CA LEU A 66 -21.57 0.39 -20.91
C LEU A 66 -22.56 -0.62 -21.49
N TYR A 67 -22.25 -1.90 -21.27
CA TYR A 67 -22.99 -3.04 -21.79
C TYR A 67 -23.59 -3.85 -20.64
N TYR A 68 -24.76 -4.44 -20.88
CA TYR A 68 -25.50 -5.18 -19.85
C TYR A 68 -26.02 -6.48 -20.42
N MET A 69 -25.79 -7.56 -19.68
CA MET A 69 -26.09 -8.93 -20.10
C MET A 69 -27.44 -9.37 -19.55
N ASN A 70 -28.29 -9.95 -20.41
CA ASN A 70 -29.55 -10.60 -20.03
C ASN A 70 -30.52 -9.73 -19.22
N GLY A 71 -30.47 -8.41 -19.39
CA GLY A 71 -31.30 -7.46 -18.65
C GLY A 71 -30.83 -7.16 -17.21
N SER A 72 -29.66 -7.67 -16.82
CA SER A 72 -28.95 -7.31 -15.59
C SER A 72 -28.61 -5.82 -15.56
N ASP A 73 -28.38 -5.30 -14.36
CA ASP A 73 -27.85 -3.96 -14.09
C ASP A 73 -26.34 -3.94 -13.81
N VAL A 74 -25.67 -5.11 -13.81
CA VAL A 74 -24.20 -5.21 -13.74
C VAL A 74 -23.59 -4.68 -15.04
N PRO A 75 -22.77 -3.61 -14.99
CA PRO A 75 -22.20 -3.01 -16.18
C PRO A 75 -20.91 -3.71 -16.63
N TYR A 76 -20.71 -3.74 -17.94
CA TYR A 76 -19.52 -4.25 -18.61
C TYR A 76 -18.92 -3.18 -19.53
N PHE A 77 -17.60 -3.14 -19.62
CA PHE A 77 -16.91 -2.47 -20.72
C PHE A 77 -16.77 -3.42 -21.91
N GLU A 78 -16.80 -2.91 -23.14
CA GLU A 78 -16.08 -3.60 -24.22
C GLU A 78 -14.58 -3.30 -24.06
N ILE A 79 -13.70 -4.26 -24.37
CA ILE A 79 -12.26 -4.14 -24.12
C ILE A 79 -11.64 -2.85 -24.70
N THR A 80 -12.06 -2.40 -25.88
CA THR A 80 -11.50 -1.17 -26.48
C THR A 80 -11.91 0.09 -25.71
N ASP A 81 -13.12 0.12 -25.16
CA ASP A 81 -13.58 1.20 -24.29
C ASP A 81 -12.85 1.17 -22.93
N MET A 82 -12.64 -0.04 -22.38
CA MET A 82 -11.86 -0.25 -21.15
C MET A 82 -10.42 0.27 -21.30
N VAL A 83 -9.71 -0.16 -22.35
CA VAL A 83 -8.33 0.26 -22.61
C VAL A 83 -8.23 1.77 -22.81
N SER A 84 -9.17 2.36 -23.55
CA SER A 84 -9.21 3.81 -23.74
C SER A 84 -9.41 4.58 -22.43
N ALA A 85 -10.30 4.08 -21.56
CA ALA A 85 -10.52 4.66 -20.23
C ALA A 85 -9.26 4.51 -19.36
N TYR A 86 -8.64 3.33 -19.36
CA TYR A 86 -7.46 3.03 -18.56
C TYR A 86 -6.25 3.89 -18.92
N ILE A 87 -5.96 4.03 -20.22
CA ILE A 87 -4.92 4.93 -20.72
C ILE A 87 -5.22 6.38 -20.31
N THR A 88 -6.48 6.81 -20.43
CA THR A 88 -6.87 8.18 -20.04
C THR A 88 -6.63 8.43 -18.55
N ILE A 89 -6.98 7.46 -17.70
CA ILE A 89 -6.83 7.52 -16.24
C ILE A 89 -5.35 7.62 -15.88
N LEU A 90 -4.53 6.70 -16.37
CA LEU A 90 -3.13 6.65 -15.96
C LEU A 90 -2.31 7.83 -16.47
N LYS A 91 -2.64 8.37 -17.65
CA LYS A 91 -2.07 9.63 -18.11
C LYS A 91 -2.43 10.81 -17.21
N GLN A 92 -3.66 10.85 -16.68
CA GLN A 92 -4.06 11.87 -15.70
C GLN A 92 -3.41 11.67 -14.32
N CYS A 93 -3.12 10.42 -13.94
CA CYS A 93 -2.35 10.08 -12.74
C CYS A 93 -0.83 10.24 -12.92
N GLY A 94 -0.37 11.06 -13.88
CA GLY A 94 1.05 11.37 -14.05
C GLY A 94 1.87 10.30 -14.77
N ARG A 95 1.25 9.39 -15.52
CA ARG A 95 1.93 8.38 -16.35
C ARG A 95 1.70 8.62 -17.84
N PRO A 96 2.26 9.69 -18.43
CA PRO A 96 1.98 10.10 -19.82
C PRO A 96 2.36 9.05 -20.88
N GLU A 97 3.29 8.16 -20.57
CA GLU A 97 3.82 7.12 -21.45
C GLU A 97 3.03 5.82 -21.39
N PHE A 98 2.10 5.68 -20.43
CA PHE A 98 1.28 4.49 -20.31
C PHE A 98 0.51 4.23 -21.60
N ASP A 99 0.72 3.06 -22.20
CA ASP A 99 -0.02 2.57 -23.36
C ASP A 99 -0.34 1.07 -23.25
N LEU A 100 -1.26 0.62 -24.09
CA LEU A 100 -1.65 -0.79 -24.20
C LEU A 100 -1.94 -1.18 -25.65
N GLU A 101 -1.15 -2.10 -26.18
CA GLU A 101 -1.47 -2.82 -27.41
C GLU A 101 -2.50 -3.92 -27.13
N VAL A 102 -3.53 -4.04 -27.99
CA VAL A 102 -4.60 -5.05 -27.86
C VAL A 102 -4.52 -6.05 -29.00
N LYS A 103 -4.27 -7.31 -28.66
CA LYS A 103 -4.30 -8.44 -29.61
C LYS A 103 -5.45 -9.38 -29.27
N LYS A 104 -6.31 -9.68 -30.25
CA LYS A 104 -7.51 -10.54 -30.08
C LYS A 104 -7.32 -11.84 -30.87
N GLU A 105 -7.26 -12.98 -30.18
CA GLU A 105 -7.03 -14.31 -30.79
C GLU A 105 -7.96 -15.37 -30.19
N GLY A 106 -8.96 -15.81 -30.95
CA GLY A 106 -9.91 -16.80 -30.43
C GLY A 106 -10.60 -16.28 -29.17
N ASN A 107 -10.58 -17.05 -28.08
CA ASN A 107 -11.16 -16.65 -26.80
C ASN A 107 -10.24 -15.74 -25.96
N LYS A 108 -9.07 -15.38 -26.48
CA LYS A 108 -8.05 -14.67 -25.72
C LYS A 108 -7.88 -13.23 -26.19
N VAL A 109 -7.67 -12.35 -25.23
CA VAL A 109 -7.21 -10.98 -25.48
C VAL A 109 -5.92 -10.74 -24.72
N THR A 110 -4.86 -10.41 -25.45
CA THR A 110 -3.58 -9.99 -24.87
C THR A 110 -3.52 -8.48 -24.82
N LEU A 111 -3.19 -7.93 -23.64
CA LEU A 111 -2.90 -6.52 -23.44
C LEU A 111 -1.40 -6.39 -23.14
N THR A 112 -0.67 -5.68 -23.99
CA THR A 112 0.79 -5.52 -23.86
C THR A 112 1.13 -4.06 -23.58
N ARG A 113 1.85 -3.81 -22.48
CA ARG A 113 2.35 -2.49 -22.06
C ARG A 113 3.51 -2.05 -22.96
N GLU A 114 3.81 -0.75 -23.00
CA GLU A 114 4.96 -0.20 -23.72
C GLU A 114 6.32 -0.73 -23.24
N ASN A 115 6.38 -1.23 -22.00
CA ASN A 115 7.57 -1.84 -21.41
C ASN A 115 7.71 -3.35 -21.71
N GLY A 116 6.80 -3.92 -22.51
CA GLY A 116 6.84 -5.32 -22.96
C GLY A 116 6.19 -6.33 -22.02
N PHE A 117 5.79 -5.94 -20.80
CA PHE A 117 4.99 -6.80 -19.93
C PHE A 117 3.56 -6.92 -20.46
N PHE A 118 2.95 -8.08 -20.28
CA PHE A 118 1.62 -8.36 -20.81
C PHE A 118 0.75 -9.15 -19.86
N THR A 119 -0.55 -9.02 -20.09
CA THR A 119 -1.59 -9.85 -19.49
C THR A 119 -2.45 -10.49 -20.57
N VAL A 120 -3.00 -11.67 -20.29
CA VAL A 120 -3.92 -12.39 -21.16
C VAL A 120 -5.24 -12.60 -20.43
N LEU A 121 -6.31 -12.05 -20.99
CA LEU A 121 -7.69 -12.31 -20.60
C LEU A 121 -8.22 -13.50 -21.39
N ASP A 122 -8.62 -14.57 -20.72
CA ASP A 122 -9.26 -15.73 -21.32
C ASP A 122 -10.77 -15.68 -21.09
N PHE A 123 -11.54 -15.55 -22.18
CA PHE A 123 -13.01 -15.44 -22.17
C PHE A 123 -13.70 -16.81 -22.27
N GLU A 124 -12.95 -17.90 -22.34
CA GLU A 124 -13.49 -19.26 -22.22
C GLU A 124 -13.44 -19.75 -20.79
N ASP A 125 -12.29 -19.56 -20.15
CA ASP A 125 -12.03 -20.00 -18.77
C ASP A 125 -12.29 -18.91 -17.72
N ASP A 126 -12.65 -17.68 -18.15
CA ASP A 126 -12.88 -16.54 -17.26
C ASP A 126 -11.65 -16.22 -16.36
N THR A 127 -10.45 -16.28 -16.94
CA THR A 127 -9.18 -16.06 -16.22
C THR A 127 -8.42 -14.84 -16.73
N ILE A 128 -7.58 -14.27 -15.86
CA ILE A 128 -6.61 -13.24 -16.24
C ILE A 128 -5.20 -13.67 -15.79
N PHE A 129 -4.34 -13.87 -16.77
CA PHE A 129 -2.94 -14.28 -16.61
C PHE A 129 -2.03 -13.06 -16.70
N PHE A 130 -1.09 -12.93 -15.78
CA PHE A 130 0.01 -11.97 -15.82
C PHE A 130 1.33 -12.74 -15.97
N TRP A 131 2.10 -12.38 -17.01
CA TRP A 131 3.47 -12.90 -17.15
C TRP A 131 4.34 -12.47 -15.99
N ASP A 132 4.25 -11.19 -15.64
CA ASP A 132 4.82 -10.61 -14.42
C ASP A 132 3.80 -9.60 -13.91
N TYR A 133 3.22 -9.87 -12.73
CA TYR A 133 2.17 -9.02 -12.15
C TYR A 133 2.73 -7.62 -11.86
N ASP A 134 3.87 -7.55 -11.18
CA ASP A 134 4.46 -6.29 -10.76
C ASP A 134 5.04 -5.53 -11.95
N GLY A 135 5.64 -6.23 -12.91
CA GLY A 135 6.12 -5.64 -14.16
C GLY A 135 5.00 -5.02 -15.01
N PHE A 136 3.80 -5.58 -14.96
CA PHE A 136 2.64 -4.99 -15.63
C PHE A 136 2.19 -3.68 -14.96
N PHE A 137 2.24 -3.64 -13.62
CA PHE A 137 1.81 -2.51 -12.77
C PHE A 137 2.91 -1.50 -12.42
N THR A 138 4.15 -1.73 -12.88
CA THR A 138 5.24 -0.77 -12.70
C THR A 138 5.25 0.30 -13.78
N SER A 139 5.83 1.46 -13.46
CA SER A 139 6.01 2.54 -14.44
C SER A 139 7.11 2.13 -15.43
N SER A 140 6.97 2.49 -16.71
CA SER A 140 8.04 2.26 -17.70
C SER A 140 9.30 3.08 -17.44
N LYS A 141 9.24 4.06 -16.52
CA LYS A 141 10.38 4.91 -16.14
C LYS A 141 11.04 4.53 -14.81
N THR A 142 10.47 3.61 -14.03
CA THR A 142 11.12 3.17 -12.78
C THR A 142 12.29 2.26 -13.11
N LYS A 143 13.36 2.36 -12.34
CA LYS A 143 14.49 1.41 -12.41
C LYS A 143 14.23 0.12 -11.64
N THR A 144 13.14 0.10 -10.89
CA THR A 144 12.82 -0.89 -9.88
C THR A 144 11.43 -1.47 -10.11
N LEU A 145 11.29 -2.78 -9.94
CA LEU A 145 10.03 -3.50 -10.13
C LEU A 145 8.94 -3.04 -9.16
N LEU A 146 9.31 -2.84 -7.90
CA LEU A 146 8.44 -2.37 -6.80
C LEU A 146 9.06 -1.10 -6.21
N ASP A 147 8.62 0.08 -6.63
CA ASP A 147 9.05 1.34 -5.98
C ASP A 147 7.93 1.87 -5.10
N LEU A 148 8.14 1.82 -3.78
CA LEU A 148 7.25 2.47 -2.82
C LEU A 148 7.70 3.90 -2.50
N ILE A 149 8.99 4.16 -2.66
CA ILE A 149 9.53 5.52 -2.63
C ILE A 149 9.17 6.13 -3.99
N MET A 150 8.86 7.42 -4.01
CA MET A 150 8.45 8.09 -5.24
C MET A 150 9.43 7.73 -6.37
N PRO A 151 8.93 7.35 -7.57
CA PRO A 151 9.75 6.79 -8.64
C PRO A 151 11.01 7.61 -8.84
N VAL A 152 12.17 6.98 -8.62
CA VAL A 152 13.44 7.54 -9.07
C VAL A 152 13.43 7.43 -10.60
N TYR A 153 12.81 8.40 -11.26
CA TYR A 153 12.76 8.53 -12.71
C TYR A 153 14.18 8.53 -13.29
N GLU A 154 14.32 8.25 -14.59
CA GLU A 154 15.60 8.22 -15.31
C GLU A 154 16.51 9.45 -15.10
N THR A 155 15.97 10.56 -14.64
CA THR A 155 16.72 11.75 -14.23
C THR A 155 16.82 11.81 -12.72
N ALA A 156 18.03 11.99 -12.19
CA ALA A 156 18.35 12.19 -10.78
C ALA A 156 17.74 13.46 -10.14
N ASP A 157 16.63 13.98 -10.68
CA ASP A 157 16.18 15.37 -10.56
C ASP A 157 14.79 15.54 -9.92
N PHE A 158 14.11 14.47 -9.47
CA PHE A 158 12.78 14.60 -8.86
C PHE A 158 12.74 14.43 -7.33
N THR A 159 13.85 14.06 -6.70
CA THR A 159 13.98 14.08 -5.23
C THR A 159 15.44 14.33 -4.87
N PHE A 160 15.89 15.59 -4.99
CA PHE A 160 17.27 16.02 -4.70
C PHE A 160 17.79 15.60 -3.31
N MET A 161 16.90 15.21 -2.40
CA MET A 161 17.16 14.76 -1.03
C MET A 161 17.47 13.26 -0.89
N LEU A 162 17.16 12.40 -1.86
CA LEU A 162 17.39 10.95 -1.81
C LEU A 162 18.01 10.44 -3.11
N LYS A 163 18.99 9.54 -2.98
CA LYS A 163 19.64 8.88 -4.11
C LYS A 163 19.66 7.37 -3.91
N THR A 164 19.12 6.63 -4.87
CA THR A 164 19.29 5.18 -4.93
C THR A 164 20.74 4.82 -5.22
N LEU A 165 21.33 4.00 -4.37
CA LEU A 165 22.66 3.44 -4.53
C LEU A 165 22.64 2.14 -5.32
N GLU A 166 21.85 1.19 -4.83
CA GLU A 166 21.69 -0.13 -5.41
C GLU A 166 20.26 -0.63 -5.22
N SER A 167 19.85 -1.50 -6.14
CA SER A 167 18.60 -2.24 -6.08
C SER A 167 18.91 -3.72 -6.26
N ASN A 168 18.35 -4.55 -5.39
CA ASN A 168 18.37 -6.00 -5.54
C ASN A 168 16.93 -6.49 -5.74
N GLU A 169 16.67 -7.04 -6.91
CA GLU A 169 15.33 -7.41 -7.35
C GLU A 169 15.23 -8.88 -7.67
N ARG A 170 14.08 -9.43 -7.27
CA ARG A 170 13.63 -10.74 -7.68
C ARG A 170 12.22 -10.60 -8.23
N THR A 171 12.08 -10.87 -9.52
CA THR A 171 10.77 -10.98 -10.17
C THR A 171 9.95 -12.11 -9.53
N GLY A 172 8.65 -11.88 -9.44
CA GLY A 172 7.69 -12.84 -8.92
C GLY A 172 7.44 -14.00 -9.88
N ASN A 173 6.61 -14.92 -9.43
CA ASN A 173 6.05 -15.94 -10.30
C ASN A 173 4.98 -15.33 -11.21
N THR A 174 4.69 -15.99 -12.32
CA THR A 174 3.49 -15.72 -13.11
C THR A 174 2.24 -15.85 -12.23
N VAL A 175 1.26 -14.99 -12.44
CA VAL A 175 0.01 -14.98 -11.66
C VAL A 175 -1.16 -15.27 -12.59
N THR A 176 -2.00 -16.24 -12.23
CA THR A 176 -3.31 -16.46 -12.88
C THR A 176 -4.40 -16.19 -11.86
N LEU A 177 -5.28 -15.24 -12.18
CA LEU A 177 -6.47 -14.95 -11.42
C LEU A 177 -7.65 -15.69 -12.07
N ASP A 178 -8.33 -16.53 -11.30
CA ASP A 178 -9.49 -17.29 -11.76
C ASP A 178 -10.77 -16.57 -11.33
N ALA A 179 -11.36 -15.80 -12.25
CA ALA A 179 -12.60 -15.08 -11.98
C ALA A 179 -13.81 -16.03 -12.11
N GLY A 180 -13.68 -17.09 -12.92
CA GLY A 180 -14.69 -18.13 -13.10
C GLY A 180 -15.06 -18.86 -11.80
N ASP A 181 -14.07 -19.12 -10.93
CA ASP A 181 -14.28 -19.71 -9.59
C ASP A 181 -15.20 -18.88 -8.66
N TYR A 182 -15.39 -17.60 -9.01
CA TYR A 182 -16.27 -16.66 -8.31
C TYR A 182 -17.56 -16.36 -9.09
N ASP A 183 -17.89 -17.12 -10.14
CA ASP A 183 -19.02 -16.84 -11.04
C ASP A 183 -18.94 -15.45 -11.69
N ILE A 184 -17.73 -14.95 -11.95
CA ILE A 184 -17.48 -13.72 -12.70
C ILE A 184 -17.25 -14.09 -14.16
N ASP A 185 -18.09 -13.55 -15.04
CA ASP A 185 -18.19 -14.01 -16.42
C ASP A 185 -17.56 -13.00 -17.38
N PHE A 186 -16.64 -13.44 -18.23
CA PHE A 186 -16.07 -12.65 -19.32
C PHE A 186 -16.80 -13.00 -20.61
N VAL A 187 -17.50 -12.02 -21.19
CA VAL A 187 -18.41 -12.31 -22.31
C VAL A 187 -17.73 -12.02 -23.63
N ARG A 188 -17.62 -13.04 -24.50
CA ARG A 188 -17.28 -12.86 -25.91
C ARG A 188 -18.53 -12.96 -26.80
N ARG A 189 -18.70 -12.01 -27.72
CA ARG A 189 -19.73 -12.09 -28.77
C ARG A 189 -19.16 -11.67 -30.13
N GLY A 190 -18.83 -12.66 -30.96
CA GLY A 190 -18.12 -12.44 -32.21
C GLY A 190 -16.72 -11.87 -31.94
N ASN A 191 -16.43 -10.67 -32.44
CA ASN A 191 -15.15 -9.98 -32.26
C ASN A 191 -15.14 -8.97 -31.09
N LYS A 192 -16.20 -8.95 -30.27
CA LYS A 192 -16.33 -8.09 -29.10
C LYS A 192 -16.14 -8.88 -27.82
N TYR A 193 -15.45 -8.27 -26.88
CA TYR A 193 -14.99 -8.85 -25.63
C TYR A 193 -15.41 -7.92 -24.51
N TYR A 194 -16.12 -8.45 -23.51
CA TYR A 194 -16.74 -7.66 -22.46
C TYR A 194 -16.28 -8.12 -21.08
N ILE A 195 -15.76 -7.20 -20.28
CA ILE A 195 -15.33 -7.44 -18.89
C ILE A 195 -16.21 -6.62 -17.93
N PRO A 196 -16.59 -7.15 -16.76
CA PRO A 196 -17.30 -6.37 -15.76
C PRO A 196 -16.50 -5.12 -15.36
N VAL A 197 -17.20 -4.00 -15.20
CA VAL A 197 -16.57 -2.72 -14.79
C VAL A 197 -15.90 -2.85 -13.43
N GLN A 198 -16.51 -3.56 -12.49
CA GLN A 198 -15.96 -3.73 -11.15
C GLN A 198 -14.68 -4.58 -11.14
N THR A 199 -14.65 -5.69 -11.89
CA THR A 199 -13.43 -6.49 -12.04
C THR A 199 -12.30 -5.68 -12.69
N PHE A 200 -12.62 -4.80 -13.64
CA PHE A 200 -11.64 -3.84 -14.16
C PHE A 200 -11.17 -2.84 -13.08
N SER A 201 -12.10 -2.31 -12.28
CA SER A 201 -11.79 -1.40 -11.18
C SER A 201 -10.73 -1.96 -10.25
N ASP A 202 -11.01 -3.11 -9.65
CA ASP A 202 -10.16 -3.58 -8.56
C ASP A 202 -8.90 -4.28 -9.05
N ILE A 203 -8.94 -5.00 -10.18
CA ILE A 203 -7.72 -5.65 -10.68
C ILE A 203 -6.77 -4.67 -11.37
N PHE A 204 -7.29 -3.73 -12.18
CA PHE A 204 -6.44 -2.88 -13.01
C PHE A 204 -6.21 -1.49 -12.42
N LEU A 205 -7.23 -0.83 -11.87
CA LEU A 205 -7.04 0.51 -11.30
C LEU A 205 -6.37 0.44 -9.92
N SER A 206 -6.88 -0.43 -9.03
CA SER A 206 -6.28 -0.59 -7.69
C SER A 206 -4.84 -1.09 -7.76
N GLY A 207 -4.54 -2.03 -8.66
CA GLY A 207 -3.19 -2.56 -8.87
C GLY A 207 -2.14 -1.49 -9.21
N PHE A 208 -2.57 -0.38 -9.82
CA PHE A 208 -1.71 0.77 -10.13
C PHE A 208 -1.75 1.90 -9.09
N GLY A 209 -2.54 1.75 -8.01
CA GLY A 209 -2.86 2.84 -7.08
C GLY A 209 -3.65 3.98 -7.75
N ALA A 210 -4.37 3.71 -8.84
CA ALA A 210 -5.08 4.71 -9.65
C ALA A 210 -6.56 4.91 -9.21
N GLY A 211 -6.88 4.51 -7.98
CA GLY A 211 -8.20 4.59 -7.40
C GLY A 211 -9.12 3.44 -7.84
N VAL A 212 -10.43 3.68 -7.79
CA VAL A 212 -11.48 2.69 -8.06
C VAL A 212 -12.60 3.31 -8.90
N THR A 213 -13.53 2.49 -9.37
CA THR A 213 -14.76 2.95 -10.01
C THR A 213 -15.93 2.94 -9.05
N LEU A 214 -16.82 3.92 -9.19
CA LEU A 214 -18.10 3.97 -8.50
C LEU A 214 -19.22 4.05 -9.53
N TYR A 215 -20.11 3.05 -9.53
CA TYR A 215 -21.27 3.00 -10.42
C TYR A 215 -22.56 3.04 -9.62
N ASN A 216 -23.46 3.97 -9.97
CA ASN A 216 -24.73 4.18 -9.24
C ASN A 216 -25.97 3.95 -10.10
N THR A 217 -25.87 3.13 -11.14
CA THR A 217 -26.86 2.91 -12.21
C THR A 217 -27.10 4.07 -13.18
N HIS A 218 -26.68 5.29 -12.83
CA HIS A 218 -26.93 6.51 -13.61
C HIS A 218 -25.65 7.14 -14.17
N SER A 219 -24.54 7.00 -13.46
CA SER A 219 -23.24 7.59 -13.76
C SER A 219 -22.14 6.61 -13.36
N LEU A 220 -20.97 6.79 -13.97
CA LEU A 220 -19.72 6.12 -13.63
C LEU A 220 -18.72 7.18 -13.15
N ILE A 221 -18.02 6.93 -12.05
CA ILE A 221 -17.03 7.85 -11.50
C ILE A 221 -15.73 7.06 -11.31
N PHE A 222 -14.63 7.55 -11.88
CA PHE A 222 -13.29 7.13 -11.49
C PHE A 222 -12.88 7.96 -10.27
N TYR A 223 -12.60 7.30 -9.18
CA TYR A 223 -12.53 7.87 -7.84
C TYR A 223 -11.18 7.55 -7.21
N LEU A 224 -10.45 8.59 -6.80
CA LEU A 224 -9.10 8.48 -6.22
C LEU A 224 -8.98 9.10 -4.83
N ASP A 225 -9.99 9.85 -4.39
CA ASP A 225 -9.92 10.70 -3.19
C ASP A 225 -10.66 10.04 -2.01
N GLY A 226 -10.63 10.66 -0.82
CA GLY A 226 -11.39 10.24 0.35
C GLY A 226 -12.86 10.68 0.32
N ILE A 227 -13.68 10.18 1.26
CA ILE A 227 -15.13 10.47 1.32
C ILE A 227 -15.43 11.98 1.38
N GLU A 228 -14.52 12.78 1.93
CA GLU A 228 -14.65 14.25 2.04
C GLU A 228 -14.78 14.94 0.67
N SER A 229 -14.26 14.33 -0.40
CA SER A 229 -14.45 14.80 -1.77
C SER A 229 -15.90 14.64 -2.27
N LEU A 230 -16.70 13.78 -1.63
CA LEU A 230 -18.10 13.50 -1.97
C LEU A 230 -19.06 14.08 -0.94
N TYR A 231 -18.75 13.99 0.35
CA TYR A 231 -19.64 14.38 1.43
C TYR A 231 -18.87 14.89 2.63
N ASN A 232 -19.23 16.10 3.08
CA ASN A 232 -18.68 16.70 4.29
C ASN A 232 -19.58 16.36 5.47
N ASN A 233 -19.09 15.50 6.36
CA ASN A 233 -19.90 15.02 7.49
C ASN A 233 -20.17 16.09 8.55
N THR A 234 -19.29 17.08 8.70
CA THR A 234 -19.47 18.19 9.64
C THR A 234 -20.66 19.08 9.26
N THR A 235 -20.83 19.35 7.97
CA THR A 235 -21.88 20.24 7.46
C THR A 235 -23.11 19.49 6.94
N GLY A 236 -23.00 18.16 6.78
CA GLY A 236 -24.04 17.32 6.18
C GLY A 236 -24.28 17.59 4.69
N LYS A 237 -23.29 18.14 3.99
CA LYS A 237 -23.44 18.61 2.60
C LYS A 237 -22.68 17.72 1.61
N TYR A 238 -23.36 17.41 0.50
CA TYR A 238 -22.76 16.76 -0.65
C TYR A 238 -21.99 17.77 -1.51
N SER A 239 -20.78 17.40 -1.93
CA SER A 239 -20.05 18.09 -3.00
C SER A 239 -20.80 17.93 -4.33
N LYS A 240 -20.35 18.61 -5.39
CA LYS A 240 -20.93 18.41 -6.73
C LYS A 240 -20.77 16.97 -7.20
N LEU A 241 -19.60 16.36 -6.98
CA LEU A 241 -19.37 14.95 -7.32
C LEU A 241 -20.17 14.02 -6.42
N GLY A 242 -20.31 14.36 -5.13
CA GLY A 242 -21.21 13.65 -4.21
C GLY A 242 -22.67 13.65 -4.66
N GLN A 243 -23.16 14.76 -5.22
CA GLN A 243 -24.51 14.85 -5.80
C GLN A 243 -24.65 14.05 -7.09
N VAL A 244 -23.57 13.80 -7.82
CA VAL A 244 -23.58 12.83 -8.94
C VAL A 244 -23.71 11.42 -8.38
N TYR A 245 -22.92 11.09 -7.36
CA TYR A 245 -22.82 9.72 -6.84
C TYR A 245 -24.03 9.30 -5.99
N TYR A 246 -24.39 10.07 -4.96
CA TYR A 246 -25.54 9.81 -4.08
C TYR A 246 -26.84 10.42 -4.59
N GLY A 247 -26.77 11.21 -5.66
CA GLY A 247 -27.88 11.99 -6.17
C GLY A 247 -28.06 13.29 -5.37
N LYS A 248 -28.64 14.31 -6.02
CA LYS A 248 -29.03 15.56 -5.35
C LYS A 248 -29.82 15.26 -4.06
N ASP A 249 -29.34 15.81 -2.94
CA ASP A 249 -29.90 15.62 -1.60
C ASP A 249 -30.03 14.14 -1.17
N GLY A 250 -29.15 13.27 -1.68
CA GLY A 250 -29.14 11.83 -1.34
C GLY A 250 -30.24 11.02 -2.01
N LYS A 251 -30.89 11.52 -3.07
CA LYS A 251 -32.04 10.87 -3.73
C LYS A 251 -31.81 9.41 -4.18
N TYR A 252 -30.57 8.95 -4.35
CA TYR A 252 -30.26 7.57 -4.74
C TYR A 252 -30.13 6.61 -3.55
N ALA A 253 -30.18 7.10 -2.30
CA ALA A 253 -30.18 6.29 -1.08
C ALA A 253 -31.54 5.59 -0.84
N THR A 254 -31.94 4.74 -1.79
CA THR A 254 -33.25 4.05 -1.79
C THR A 254 -33.30 2.85 -0.82
N GLY A 255 -32.14 2.45 -0.27
CA GLY A 255 -31.99 1.25 0.56
C GLY A 255 -32.09 -0.05 -0.23
N LYS A 256 -32.12 -0.02 -1.57
CA LYS A 256 -32.30 -1.19 -2.42
C LYS A 256 -31.29 -1.26 -3.56
N VAL A 257 -30.85 -2.48 -3.84
CA VAL A 257 -30.11 -2.87 -5.05
C VAL A 257 -30.81 -4.09 -5.69
N SER A 258 -30.54 -4.36 -6.96
CA SER A 258 -31.09 -5.57 -7.59
C SER A 258 -30.43 -6.83 -7.03
N LYS A 259 -31.09 -7.97 -7.20
CA LYS A 259 -30.54 -9.28 -6.80
C LYS A 259 -29.28 -9.63 -7.61
N THR A 260 -29.29 -9.38 -8.92
CA THR A 260 -28.14 -9.64 -9.79
C THR A 260 -26.94 -8.78 -9.43
N MET A 261 -27.15 -7.52 -9.05
CA MET A 261 -26.10 -6.64 -8.57
C MET A 261 -25.53 -7.10 -7.24
N SER A 262 -26.38 -7.47 -6.26
CA SER A 262 -25.89 -7.95 -4.97
C SER A 262 -25.11 -9.26 -5.10
N GLU A 263 -25.59 -10.23 -5.89
CA GLU A 263 -24.89 -11.50 -6.11
C GLU A 263 -23.52 -11.28 -6.74
N PHE A 264 -23.46 -10.51 -7.84
CA PHE A 264 -22.19 -10.16 -8.47
C PHE A 264 -21.26 -9.40 -7.53
N SER A 265 -21.79 -8.45 -6.75
CA SER A 265 -20.99 -7.64 -5.83
C SER A 265 -20.34 -8.45 -4.71
N VAL A 266 -20.97 -9.52 -4.22
CA VAL A 266 -20.35 -10.37 -3.19
C VAL A 266 -19.25 -11.23 -3.79
N ASN A 267 -19.54 -11.83 -4.94
CA ASN A 267 -18.61 -12.67 -5.67
C ASN A 267 -17.34 -11.92 -6.07
N GLU A 268 -17.52 -10.73 -6.64
CA GLU A 268 -16.44 -9.85 -7.05
C GLU A 268 -15.66 -9.32 -5.84
N PHE A 269 -16.33 -8.95 -4.73
CA PHE A 269 -15.65 -8.60 -3.49
C PHE A 269 -14.76 -9.75 -2.97
N CYS A 270 -15.24 -10.99 -2.98
CA CYS A 270 -14.43 -12.14 -2.58
C CYS A 270 -13.22 -12.32 -3.50
N PHE A 271 -13.41 -12.20 -4.82
CA PHE A 271 -12.33 -12.28 -5.80
C PHE A 271 -11.27 -11.18 -5.58
N ALA A 272 -11.69 -9.94 -5.40
CA ALA A 272 -10.81 -8.80 -5.14
C ALA A 272 -10.03 -8.97 -3.83
N MET A 273 -10.72 -9.32 -2.73
CA MET A 273 -10.06 -9.54 -1.45
C MET A 273 -9.12 -10.75 -1.46
N ASP A 274 -9.50 -11.85 -2.13
CA ASP A 274 -8.63 -13.02 -2.25
C ASP A 274 -7.38 -12.74 -3.11
N THR A 275 -7.46 -11.77 -4.01
CA THR A 275 -6.34 -11.37 -4.88
C THR A 275 -5.45 -10.32 -4.23
N LEU A 276 -6.06 -9.30 -3.60
CA LEU A 276 -5.39 -8.05 -3.24
C LEU A 276 -5.14 -7.91 -1.73
N TYR A 277 -5.83 -8.67 -0.87
CA TYR A 277 -5.61 -8.58 0.57
C TYR A 277 -4.31 -9.28 0.96
N GLY A 278 -3.34 -8.48 1.39
CA GLY A 278 -2.00 -8.92 1.69
C GLY A 278 -1.80 -9.41 3.11
N LEU A 279 -2.79 -9.72 3.93
CA LEU A 279 -2.56 -10.35 5.26
C LEU A 279 -3.32 -11.67 5.45
N LYS A 280 -3.80 -12.28 4.36
CA LYS A 280 -4.57 -13.53 4.41
C LYS A 280 -3.91 -14.62 5.28
N LYS A 281 -2.60 -14.85 5.09
CA LYS A 281 -1.87 -15.89 5.82
C LYS A 281 -1.76 -15.57 7.31
N GLU A 282 -1.41 -14.32 7.64
CA GLU A 282 -1.27 -13.82 9.00
C GLU A 282 -2.61 -13.88 9.76
N HIS A 283 -3.72 -13.71 9.04
CA HIS A 283 -5.08 -13.74 9.57
C HIS A 283 -5.75 -15.12 9.46
N ASN A 284 -5.04 -16.15 8.99
CA ASN A 284 -5.58 -17.50 8.73
C ASN A 284 -6.83 -17.51 7.83
N ILE A 285 -6.87 -16.62 6.83
CA ILE A 285 -7.94 -16.53 5.83
C ILE A 285 -7.51 -17.34 4.59
N ASN A 286 -8.21 -18.44 4.30
CA ASN A 286 -8.00 -19.20 3.06
C ASN A 286 -8.68 -18.50 1.89
N SER A 287 -9.98 -18.21 2.06
CA SER A 287 -10.77 -17.43 1.11
C SER A 287 -11.80 -16.54 1.81
N PHE A 288 -12.12 -15.40 1.21
CA PHE A 288 -13.19 -14.54 1.75
C PHE A 288 -14.59 -15.15 1.56
N LYS A 289 -14.76 -16.07 0.60
CA LYS A 289 -15.99 -16.88 0.47
C LYS A 289 -16.20 -17.70 1.74
N GLU A 290 -15.17 -18.39 2.23
CA GLU A 290 -15.22 -19.14 3.50
C GLU A 290 -15.55 -18.24 4.69
N VAL A 291 -14.90 -17.07 4.80
CA VAL A 291 -15.17 -16.11 5.89
C VAL A 291 -16.63 -15.68 5.91
N ILE A 292 -17.25 -15.46 4.75
CA ILE A 292 -18.67 -15.08 4.66
C ILE A 292 -19.57 -16.22 5.15
N VAL A 293 -19.38 -17.47 4.71
CA VAL A 293 -20.24 -18.59 5.13
C VAL A 293 -20.04 -19.00 6.59
N GLN A 294 -18.88 -18.72 7.20
CA GLN A 294 -18.62 -18.98 8.61
C GLN A 294 -19.36 -18.01 9.56
N ARG A 295 -19.95 -16.93 9.05
CA ARG A 295 -20.63 -15.90 9.84
C ARG A 295 -22.15 -16.07 9.78
N ASP A 296 -22.80 -16.03 10.94
CA ASP A 296 -24.27 -16.11 11.08
C ASP A 296 -25.02 -15.11 10.19
N THR A 297 -24.46 -13.92 10.00
CA THR A 297 -25.06 -12.85 9.20
C THR A 297 -24.41 -12.67 7.84
N GLY A 298 -23.39 -13.45 7.47
CA GLY A 298 -22.62 -13.25 6.24
C GLY A 298 -23.48 -13.29 4.97
N LEU A 299 -24.51 -14.16 4.94
CA LEU A 299 -25.44 -14.24 3.80
C LEU A 299 -26.30 -12.98 3.59
N ASN A 300 -26.35 -12.05 4.55
CA ASN A 300 -26.96 -10.74 4.33
C ASN A 300 -26.23 -9.93 3.25
N MET A 301 -24.99 -10.28 2.89
CA MET A 301 -24.30 -9.65 1.75
C MET A 301 -25.00 -9.92 0.41
N TYR A 302 -25.75 -11.03 0.28
CA TYR A 302 -26.56 -11.36 -0.91
C TYR A 302 -27.97 -10.74 -0.88
N SER A 303 -28.26 -9.88 0.11
CA SER A 303 -29.55 -9.21 0.28
C SER A 303 -29.77 -8.15 -0.80
N THR A 304 -31.03 -7.86 -1.15
CA THR A 304 -31.38 -6.68 -1.95
C THR A 304 -31.49 -5.39 -1.13
N ASN A 305 -31.39 -5.48 0.20
CA ASN A 305 -31.34 -4.32 1.10
C ASN A 305 -29.90 -3.84 1.26
N ALA A 306 -29.58 -2.68 0.67
CA ALA A 306 -28.23 -2.12 0.64
C ALA A 306 -27.63 -1.91 2.04
N LYS A 307 -28.43 -1.46 3.01
CA LYS A 307 -27.95 -1.24 4.39
C LYS A 307 -27.56 -2.54 5.08
N LYS A 308 -28.20 -3.66 4.72
CA LYS A 308 -27.77 -4.98 5.22
C LYS A 308 -26.42 -5.38 4.63
N ILE A 309 -26.22 -5.20 3.32
CA ILE A 309 -24.95 -5.49 2.64
C ILE A 309 -23.83 -4.67 3.27
N ASP A 310 -24.01 -3.35 3.34
CA ASP A 310 -23.03 -2.39 3.84
C ASP A 310 -22.69 -2.63 5.32
N ARG A 311 -23.68 -3.00 6.14
CA ARG A 311 -23.44 -3.42 7.52
C ARG A 311 -22.60 -4.69 7.59
N GLU A 312 -22.84 -5.69 6.72
CA GLU A 312 -22.02 -6.90 6.73
C GLU A 312 -20.60 -6.65 6.24
N LEU A 313 -20.41 -5.81 5.22
CA LEU A 313 -19.08 -5.37 4.78
C LEU A 313 -18.34 -4.64 5.92
N TRP A 314 -19.02 -3.70 6.59
CA TRP A 314 -18.48 -3.03 7.78
C TRP A 314 -18.09 -4.04 8.87
N ASN A 315 -18.98 -4.99 9.19
CA ASN A 315 -18.72 -6.03 10.19
C ASN A 315 -17.55 -6.93 9.75
N LEU A 316 -17.41 -7.25 8.45
CA LEU A 316 -16.33 -8.10 7.95
C LEU A 316 -14.99 -7.40 8.12
N ILE A 317 -14.91 -6.13 7.73
CA ILE A 317 -13.68 -5.34 7.84
C ILE A 317 -13.28 -5.12 9.31
N TYR A 318 -14.23 -4.74 10.18
CA TYR A 318 -13.88 -4.35 11.56
C TYR A 318 -14.02 -5.45 12.61
N GLN A 319 -14.56 -6.63 12.28
CA GLN A 319 -14.71 -7.72 13.28
C GLN A 319 -14.04 -9.03 12.87
N ASN A 320 -13.70 -9.21 11.58
CA ASN A 320 -13.04 -10.42 11.10
C ASN A 320 -11.66 -10.14 10.50
N VAL A 321 -11.55 -9.10 9.69
CA VAL A 321 -10.24 -8.62 9.25
C VAL A 321 -9.57 -7.93 10.43
N ASP A 322 -10.19 -6.89 11.00
CA ASP A 322 -9.77 -6.17 12.22
C ASP A 322 -8.26 -5.85 12.27
N ASP A 323 -7.71 -5.43 11.12
CA ASP A 323 -6.40 -4.77 11.06
C ASP A 323 -6.55 -3.24 10.96
N ILE A 324 -5.48 -2.52 11.23
CA ILE A 324 -5.50 -1.06 11.32
C ILE A 324 -5.46 -0.37 9.94
N HIS A 325 -4.96 -1.00 8.88
CA HIS A 325 -4.94 -0.41 7.52
C HIS A 325 -6.24 -0.66 6.74
N SER A 326 -6.98 -1.71 7.08
CA SER A 326 -8.23 -2.07 6.46
C SER A 326 -9.38 -1.27 7.09
N ARG A 327 -10.11 -0.51 6.28
CA ARG A 327 -11.22 0.35 6.75
C ARG A 327 -12.39 0.36 5.79
N TYR A 328 -13.59 0.36 6.38
CA TYR A 328 -14.81 0.65 5.66
C TYR A 328 -14.85 2.16 5.35
N ALA A 329 -14.42 2.53 4.15
CA ALA A 329 -14.10 3.91 3.80
C ALA A 329 -15.35 4.72 3.41
N LEU A 330 -16.27 4.11 2.65
CA LEU A 330 -17.46 4.78 2.11
C LEU A 330 -18.61 3.80 1.90
N SER A 331 -19.83 4.19 2.30
CA SER A 331 -21.05 3.41 2.03
C SER A 331 -21.56 3.57 0.62
N SER A 332 -22.19 2.50 0.11
CA SER A 332 -22.84 2.48 -1.21
C SER A 332 -23.79 3.65 -1.42
N TYR A 333 -23.95 4.04 -2.69
CA TYR A 333 -24.91 5.08 -3.07
C TYR A 333 -26.34 4.78 -2.58
N ALA A 334 -26.70 3.49 -2.49
CA ALA A 334 -28.02 3.02 -2.09
C ALA A 334 -28.25 3.08 -0.57
N SER A 335 -27.21 3.01 0.25
CA SER A 335 -27.31 3.19 1.71
C SER A 335 -27.28 4.65 2.14
N GLY A 336 -26.61 5.50 1.37
CA GLY A 336 -26.42 6.92 1.64
C GLY A 336 -25.07 7.22 2.30
N ALA A 337 -24.57 8.45 2.09
CA ALA A 337 -23.25 8.86 2.56
C ALA A 337 -23.11 8.77 4.08
N ASP A 338 -24.15 9.16 4.81
CA ASP A 338 -24.16 9.22 6.28
C ASP A 338 -24.10 7.85 6.97
N TYR A 339 -24.34 6.76 6.24
CA TYR A 339 -24.54 5.43 6.84
C TYR A 339 -23.28 4.89 7.53
N LYS A 340 -22.08 5.19 7.00
CA LYS A 340 -20.80 4.80 7.62
C LYS A 340 -20.70 5.32 9.06
N TRP A 341 -20.97 6.61 9.27
CA TRP A 341 -20.85 7.22 10.59
C TRP A 341 -21.89 6.68 11.56
N LYS A 342 -23.11 6.38 11.07
CA LYS A 342 -24.13 5.70 11.89
C LYS A 342 -23.70 4.30 12.34
N LEU A 343 -22.94 3.58 11.53
CA LEU A 343 -22.37 2.29 11.93
C LEU A 343 -21.27 2.49 12.97
N ASN A 344 -20.33 3.40 12.70
CA ASN A 344 -19.22 3.69 13.62
C ASN A 344 -19.70 4.19 14.99
N GLU A 345 -20.66 5.13 15.03
CA GLU A 345 -21.25 5.63 16.27
C GLU A 345 -21.90 4.52 17.10
N LYS A 346 -22.51 3.55 16.42
CA LYS A 346 -23.25 2.47 17.07
C LYS A 346 -22.38 1.30 17.50
N TYR A 347 -21.33 0.99 16.74
CA TYR A 347 -20.60 -0.28 16.85
C TYR A 347 -19.09 -0.14 17.03
N GLY A 348 -18.52 1.07 17.01
CA GLY A 348 -17.07 1.29 17.08
C GLY A 348 -16.39 1.14 15.72
N GLN A 349 -15.11 0.77 15.69
CA GLN A 349 -14.36 0.45 14.47
C GLN A 349 -13.53 -0.83 14.61
N GLY A 350 -13.94 -1.74 15.49
CA GLY A 350 -13.22 -2.99 15.71
C GLY A 350 -12.20 -2.88 16.82
N TYR A 351 -11.77 -4.03 17.37
CA TYR A 351 -10.91 -4.04 18.55
C TYR A 351 -9.56 -3.41 18.25
N ALA A 352 -8.92 -3.76 17.13
CA ALA A 352 -7.57 -3.26 16.82
C ALA A 352 -7.54 -1.74 16.71
N ARG A 353 -8.54 -1.15 16.04
CA ARG A 353 -8.62 0.30 15.82
C ARG A 353 -9.11 1.05 17.06
N ASP A 354 -10.15 0.55 17.72
CA ASP A 354 -10.67 1.20 18.92
C ASP A 354 -9.64 1.17 20.07
N PHE A 355 -8.89 0.06 20.18
CA PHE A 355 -7.76 -0.05 21.11
C PHE A 355 -6.67 0.96 20.80
N ILE A 356 -6.21 1.04 19.54
CA ILE A 356 -5.10 1.93 19.20
C ILE A 356 -5.48 3.41 19.36
N PHE A 357 -6.71 3.80 19.02
CA PHE A 357 -7.18 5.16 19.24
C PHE A 357 -7.28 5.52 20.72
N ALA A 358 -7.79 4.62 21.56
CA ALA A 358 -7.84 4.86 23.00
C ALA A 358 -6.43 4.97 23.61
N PHE A 359 -5.51 4.12 23.16
CA PHE A 359 -4.13 4.12 23.63
C PHE A 359 -3.36 5.37 23.18
N ASP A 360 -3.56 5.82 21.94
CA ASP A 360 -2.99 7.06 21.39
C ASP A 360 -3.45 8.30 22.18
N GLU A 361 -4.75 8.38 22.52
CA GLU A 361 -5.28 9.46 23.37
C GLU A 361 -4.68 9.43 24.80
N GLU A 362 -4.54 8.25 25.40
CA GLU A 362 -3.86 8.09 26.70
C GLU A 362 -2.40 8.61 26.62
N LEU A 363 -1.64 8.18 25.61
CA LEU A 363 -0.25 8.64 25.41
C LEU A 363 -0.17 10.16 25.22
N LYS A 364 -1.09 10.77 24.48
CA LYS A 364 -1.16 12.24 24.33
C LYS A 364 -1.40 12.95 25.67
N GLU A 365 -2.25 12.40 26.53
CA GLU A 365 -2.47 12.94 27.88
C GLU A 365 -1.20 12.86 28.74
N PHE A 366 -0.51 11.71 28.72
CA PHE A 366 0.76 11.54 29.42
C PHE A 366 1.83 12.51 28.89
N ARG A 367 1.99 12.62 27.56
CA ARG A 367 2.93 13.57 26.96
C ARG A 367 2.63 15.00 27.37
N LYS A 368 1.36 15.43 27.32
CA LYS A 368 0.95 16.76 27.75
C LYS A 368 1.24 17.01 29.25
N LYS A 369 1.15 15.98 30.09
CA LYS A 369 1.39 16.09 31.52
C LYS A 369 2.88 16.19 31.87
N TYR A 370 3.72 15.36 31.24
CA TYR A 370 5.14 15.23 31.60
C TYR A 370 6.08 16.03 30.68
N ASN A 371 5.62 16.43 29.48
CA ASN A 371 6.31 17.32 28.55
C ASN A 371 5.31 18.34 27.93
N PRO A 372 4.77 19.28 28.73
CA PRO A 372 3.77 20.25 28.27
C PRO A 372 4.30 21.23 27.21
N ASP A 373 5.60 21.48 27.21
CA ASP A 373 6.28 22.43 26.31
C ASP A 373 7.07 21.71 25.20
N LEU A 374 6.54 20.56 24.74
CA LEU A 374 7.18 19.71 23.74
C LEU A 374 7.69 20.51 22.55
N LYS A 375 8.98 20.34 22.25
CA LYS A 375 9.60 20.83 21.03
C LYS A 375 9.93 19.65 20.12
N MET A 376 9.75 19.84 18.81
CA MET A 376 10.11 18.82 17.82
C MET A 376 11.62 18.50 17.84
N TYR A 377 12.45 19.49 18.19
CA TYR A 377 13.86 19.30 18.55
C TYR A 377 14.13 19.94 19.91
N GLU A 378 14.72 19.19 20.84
CA GLU A 378 15.17 19.68 22.14
C GLU A 378 16.48 19.05 22.58
N GLU A 379 17.30 19.85 23.25
CA GLU A 379 18.52 19.37 23.93
C GLU A 379 18.29 19.42 25.44
N TYR A 380 18.44 18.27 26.08
CA TYR A 380 18.36 18.12 27.53
C TYR A 380 19.71 17.59 28.02
N GLY A 381 20.57 18.48 28.52
CA GLY A 381 21.94 18.12 28.88
C GLY A 381 22.78 17.75 27.65
N ASP A 382 23.34 16.55 27.62
CA ASP A 382 24.06 15.96 26.49
C ASP A 382 23.20 14.99 25.65
N THR A 383 21.87 15.03 25.82
CA THR A 383 20.92 14.24 25.03
C THR A 383 20.06 15.13 24.13
N ALA A 384 20.01 14.81 22.84
CA ALA A 384 19.13 15.45 21.87
C ALA A 384 17.90 14.57 21.60
N TYR A 385 16.71 15.16 21.60
CA TYR A 385 15.45 14.50 21.25
C TYR A 385 14.89 15.08 19.95
N ILE A 386 14.49 14.20 19.03
CA ILE A 386 13.81 14.54 17.77
C ILE A 386 12.43 13.87 17.80
N THR A 387 11.36 14.66 17.92
CA THR A 387 9.99 14.16 18.16
C THR A 387 9.02 14.58 17.07
N PHE A 388 8.30 13.62 16.47
CA PHE A 388 7.20 13.89 15.53
C PHE A 388 6.23 12.70 15.43
N ASP A 389 4.94 13.02 15.22
CA ASP A 389 3.83 12.05 15.30
C ASP A 389 3.40 11.46 13.93
N GLY A 390 4.09 11.86 12.86
CA GLY A 390 3.86 11.30 11.53
C GLY A 390 4.96 11.68 10.55
N PHE A 391 5.23 10.79 9.60
CA PHE A 391 6.16 11.07 8.50
C PHE A 391 5.47 11.96 7.47
N ALA A 392 5.86 13.22 7.43
CA ALA A 392 5.33 14.21 6.50
C ALA A 392 6.39 14.58 5.45
N LEU A 393 5.93 14.79 4.23
CA LEU A 393 6.73 15.30 3.13
C LEU A 393 5.96 16.41 2.43
N ASP A 394 6.51 17.62 2.43
CA ASP A 394 5.94 18.77 1.74
C ASP A 394 6.83 19.17 0.55
N PHE A 395 6.45 18.70 -0.64
CA PHE A 395 7.17 19.01 -1.88
C PHE A 395 7.20 20.50 -2.21
N SER A 396 6.21 21.28 -1.77
CA SER A 396 6.18 22.72 -2.04
C SER A 396 7.29 23.45 -1.28
N ASN A 397 7.68 22.92 -0.13
CA ASN A 397 8.73 23.47 0.72
C ASN A 397 10.15 23.00 0.34
N LEU A 398 10.29 21.87 -0.36
CA LEU A 398 11.62 21.42 -0.81
C LEU A 398 12.30 22.48 -1.68
N ALA A 399 11.56 23.14 -2.58
CA ALA A 399 12.08 24.24 -3.39
C ALA A 399 12.65 25.38 -2.53
N ASP A 400 12.00 25.70 -1.41
CA ASP A 400 12.45 26.74 -0.49
C ASP A 400 13.72 26.30 0.27
N LEU A 401 13.91 25.02 0.59
CA LEU A 401 15.11 24.50 1.27
C LEU A 401 16.37 24.51 0.39
N PHE A 402 16.22 24.25 -0.92
CA PHE A 402 17.34 24.31 -1.88
C PHE A 402 17.80 25.74 -2.21
N GLY A 403 16.96 26.75 -1.94
CA GLY A 403 17.27 28.17 -2.20
C GLY A 403 17.26 28.55 -3.69
N ASP A 404 17.24 29.86 -3.99
CA ASP A 404 17.20 30.39 -5.36
C ASP A 404 18.49 30.09 -6.17
N GLU A 405 19.59 29.74 -5.49
CA GLU A 405 20.86 29.30 -6.09
C GLU A 405 21.29 27.96 -5.46
N LEU A 406 21.14 26.87 -6.22
CA LEU A 406 21.62 25.53 -5.86
C LEU A 406 23.13 25.59 -5.52
N GLY A 407 23.50 25.37 -4.26
CA GLY A 407 24.89 25.08 -3.88
C GLY A 407 25.55 25.94 -2.80
N GLU A 408 24.85 26.86 -2.13
CA GLU A 408 25.34 27.39 -0.84
C GLU A 408 24.83 26.52 0.32
N SER A 409 25.72 26.11 1.24
CA SER A 409 25.34 25.31 2.40
C SER A 409 24.33 26.10 3.25
N ASN A 410 23.05 25.78 3.12
CA ASN A 410 22.00 26.53 3.78
C ASN A 410 21.94 26.08 5.25
N ASN A 411 22.34 26.97 6.16
CA ASN A 411 22.01 26.80 7.59
C ASN A 411 20.49 26.73 7.70
N ILE A 412 19.96 25.55 8.04
CA ILE A 412 18.53 25.35 8.22
C ILE A 412 18.16 25.95 9.56
N THR A 413 17.13 26.78 9.58
CA THR A 413 16.59 27.39 10.79
C THR A 413 15.24 26.77 11.10
N LEU A 414 14.85 26.76 12.38
CA LEU A 414 13.63 26.09 12.83
C LEU A 414 12.35 26.68 12.19
N ASP A 415 12.37 27.95 11.78
CA ASP A 415 11.29 28.61 11.05
C ASP A 415 11.10 28.13 9.61
N ARG A 416 12.08 27.39 9.06
CA ARG A 416 12.04 26.74 7.73
C ARG A 416 11.73 25.24 7.81
N VAL A 417 11.46 24.72 9.01
CA VAL A 417 11.08 23.32 9.25
C VAL A 417 9.57 23.19 9.13
N HIS A 418 9.10 22.66 8.00
CA HIS A 418 7.68 22.45 7.73
C HIS A 418 7.27 20.98 7.66
N ASP A 419 8.24 20.07 7.54
CA ASP A 419 8.01 18.63 7.43
C ASP A 419 9.12 17.81 8.13
N THR A 420 9.03 16.48 8.04
CA THR A 420 9.99 15.57 8.69
C THR A 420 11.41 15.74 8.15
N VAL A 421 11.56 16.07 6.87
CA VAL A 421 12.85 16.16 6.19
C VAL A 421 13.60 17.40 6.65
N GLY A 422 12.92 18.55 6.69
CA GLY A 422 13.46 19.77 7.28
C GLY A 422 13.84 19.57 8.76
N LEU A 423 13.00 18.88 9.54
CA LEU A 423 13.25 18.64 10.96
C LEU A 423 14.51 17.79 11.19
N ILE A 424 14.67 16.69 10.45
CA ILE A 424 15.84 15.82 10.56
C ILE A 424 17.09 16.59 10.15
N SER A 425 17.03 17.33 9.04
CA SER A 425 18.16 18.10 8.55
C SER A 425 18.63 19.14 9.56
N TYR A 426 17.69 19.92 10.10
CA TYR A 426 17.94 20.86 11.19
C TYR A 426 18.56 20.17 12.40
N SER A 427 17.98 19.04 12.83
CA SER A 427 18.44 18.31 14.02
C SER A 427 19.86 17.78 13.86
N VAL A 428 20.20 17.21 12.70
CA VAL A 428 21.56 16.73 12.40
C VAL A 428 22.56 17.90 12.41
N GLN A 429 22.21 19.05 11.82
CA GLN A 429 23.06 20.25 11.87
C GLN A 429 23.31 20.71 13.31
N GLN A 430 22.29 20.71 14.17
CA GLN A 430 22.45 21.06 15.56
C GLN A 430 23.32 20.03 16.29
N ILE A 431 23.02 18.74 16.18
CA ILE A 431 23.73 17.66 16.87
C ILE A 431 25.22 17.66 16.50
N LEU A 432 25.56 17.86 15.23
CA LEU A 432 26.93 17.80 14.71
C LEU A 432 27.64 19.16 14.70
N ARG A 433 27.04 20.22 15.25
CA ARG A 433 27.66 21.55 15.29
C ARG A 433 28.98 21.51 16.03
N LYS A 434 29.85 22.47 15.70
CA LYS A 434 31.11 22.64 16.42
C LYS A 434 30.85 22.85 17.92
N ASP A 435 31.61 22.15 18.76
CA ASP A 435 31.52 22.20 20.22
C ASP A 435 30.15 21.74 20.78
N SER A 436 29.41 20.91 20.02
CA SER A 436 28.18 20.26 20.48
C SER A 436 28.43 19.43 21.76
N PRO A 437 27.62 19.60 22.81
CA PRO A 437 27.74 18.78 24.02
C PRO A 437 27.10 17.38 23.85
N ILE A 438 26.41 17.14 22.72
CA ILE A 438 25.55 15.98 22.54
C ILE A 438 26.35 14.67 22.43
N LYS A 439 25.91 13.68 23.20
CA LYS A 439 26.40 12.29 23.17
C LYS A 439 25.31 11.30 22.83
N ASN A 440 24.07 11.57 23.22
CA ASN A 440 22.93 10.69 22.98
C ASN A 440 21.92 11.38 22.05
N VAL A 441 21.34 10.62 21.12
CA VAL A 441 20.26 11.10 20.24
C VAL A 441 19.08 10.15 20.33
N VAL A 442 17.89 10.67 20.62
CA VAL A 442 16.64 9.92 20.70
C VAL A 442 15.72 10.36 19.59
N LEU A 443 15.44 9.46 18.65
CA LEU A 443 14.32 9.60 17.71
C LEU A 443 13.04 9.13 18.40
N ASP A 444 12.18 10.06 18.76
CA ASP A 444 10.94 9.81 19.46
C ASP A 444 9.78 9.59 18.47
N LEU A 445 9.48 8.31 18.24
CA LEU A 445 8.36 7.84 17.41
C LEU A 445 7.22 7.28 18.27
N SER A 446 7.17 7.62 19.57
CA SER A 446 6.26 6.99 20.53
C SER A 446 4.78 7.17 20.21
N LEU A 447 4.44 8.21 19.44
CA LEU A 447 3.09 8.56 18.97
C LEU A 447 3.00 8.61 17.43
N ASN A 448 3.96 7.99 16.73
CA ASN A 448 4.06 8.10 15.28
C ASN A 448 3.20 7.05 14.55
N GLY A 449 2.08 7.48 13.96
CA GLY A 449 1.14 6.59 13.25
C GLY A 449 1.56 6.19 11.83
N GLY A 450 2.72 6.63 11.34
CA GLY A 450 3.19 6.40 9.97
C GLY A 450 3.16 7.64 9.09
N GLY A 451 3.10 7.46 7.76
CA GLY A 451 3.09 8.55 6.79
C GLY A 451 3.91 8.25 5.54
N ALA A 452 4.51 9.28 4.96
CA ALA A 452 5.29 9.19 3.72
C ALA A 452 6.53 8.30 3.89
N VAL A 453 6.67 7.28 3.05
CA VAL A 453 7.79 6.33 3.09
C VAL A 453 9.11 6.98 2.66
N ASP A 454 9.07 7.98 1.78
CA ASP A 454 10.24 8.78 1.39
C ASP A 454 10.86 9.50 2.60
N ALA A 455 10.02 10.11 3.45
CA ALA A 455 10.48 10.76 4.67
C ALA A 455 11.04 9.73 5.68
N ALA A 456 10.45 8.53 5.74
CA ALA A 456 10.99 7.45 6.55
C ALA A 456 12.36 6.98 6.05
N ALA A 457 12.54 6.83 4.74
CA ALA A 457 13.84 6.49 4.15
C ALA A 457 14.89 7.57 4.40
N TYR A 458 14.50 8.84 4.29
CA TYR A 458 15.35 9.97 4.64
C TYR A 458 15.84 9.92 6.09
N VAL A 459 14.93 9.63 7.04
CA VAL A 459 15.26 9.49 8.47
C VAL A 459 16.24 8.34 8.71
N VAL A 460 15.99 7.17 8.12
CA VAL A 460 16.88 6.01 8.25
C VAL A 460 18.26 6.32 7.67
N ALA A 461 18.32 6.92 6.48
CA ALA A 461 19.57 7.31 5.84
C ALA A 461 20.34 8.34 6.69
N ALA A 462 19.65 9.32 7.30
CA ALA A 462 20.31 10.29 8.17
C ALA A 462 20.87 9.65 9.45
N PHE A 463 20.19 8.64 10.01
CA PHE A 463 20.66 7.95 11.21
C PHE A 463 21.81 6.98 10.92
N LEU A 464 21.74 6.21 9.83
CA LEU A 464 22.66 5.10 9.54
C LEU A 464 23.67 5.36 8.41
N GLY A 465 23.46 6.42 7.63
CA GLY A 465 24.21 6.75 6.42
C GLY A 465 23.72 6.00 5.18
N LYS A 466 22.81 5.04 5.36
CA LYS A 466 22.14 4.30 4.30
C LYS A 466 20.78 3.83 4.78
N ALA A 467 19.76 3.92 3.94
CA ALA A 467 18.45 3.37 4.16
C ALA A 467 18.21 2.14 3.27
N SER A 468 18.11 0.95 3.86
CA SER A 468 17.78 -0.30 3.16
C SER A 468 16.30 -0.63 3.35
N PHE A 469 15.49 -0.41 2.32
CA PHE A 469 14.04 -0.63 2.35
C PHE A 469 13.70 -1.86 1.52
N SER A 470 13.02 -2.82 2.14
CA SER A 470 12.63 -4.06 1.46
C SER A 470 11.12 -4.18 1.35
N VAL A 471 10.65 -4.72 0.23
CA VAL A 471 9.23 -4.88 -0.08
C VAL A 471 9.03 -6.25 -0.71
N GLU A 472 7.93 -6.91 -0.33
CA GLU A 472 7.46 -8.15 -0.93
C GLU A 472 6.04 -7.96 -1.47
N ASN A 473 5.76 -8.41 -2.69
CA ASN A 473 4.38 -8.60 -3.14
C ASN A 473 3.93 -10.03 -2.78
N ALA A 474 2.95 -10.17 -1.89
CA ALA A 474 2.46 -11.45 -1.40
C ALA A 474 1.69 -12.28 -2.46
N LEU A 475 1.21 -11.64 -3.53
CA LEU A 475 0.49 -12.29 -4.63
C LEU A 475 1.46 -12.97 -5.59
N SER A 476 2.47 -12.24 -6.06
CA SER A 476 3.45 -12.73 -7.05
C SER A 476 4.67 -13.39 -6.40
N GLY A 477 4.99 -13.01 -5.15
CA GLY A 477 6.25 -13.34 -4.49
C GLY A 477 7.43 -12.49 -4.93
N SER A 478 7.20 -11.42 -5.70
CA SER A 478 8.24 -10.45 -6.07
C SER A 478 8.84 -9.82 -4.83
N ARG A 479 10.15 -9.56 -4.86
CA ARG A 479 10.89 -8.98 -3.74
C ARG A 479 11.90 -7.98 -4.23
N ILE A 480 11.98 -6.87 -3.52
CA ILE A 480 12.98 -5.83 -3.77
C ILE A 480 13.63 -5.39 -2.46
N THR A 481 14.90 -5.00 -2.56
CA THR A 481 15.57 -4.16 -1.57
C THR A 481 16.24 -3.02 -2.29
N ASN A 482 15.84 -1.80 -1.95
CA ASN A 482 16.47 -0.59 -2.43
C ASN A 482 17.27 0.06 -1.31
N ASP A 483 18.49 0.46 -1.66
CA ASP A 483 19.37 1.20 -0.78
C ASP A 483 19.43 2.66 -1.20
N TYR A 484 19.22 3.55 -0.23
CA TYR A 484 19.20 4.99 -0.46
C TYR A 484 20.23 5.71 0.44
N MET A 485 20.79 6.80 -0.08
CA MET A 485 21.46 7.84 0.71
C MET A 485 20.62 9.11 0.69
N CYS A 486 20.78 9.95 1.70
CA CYS A 486 20.17 11.27 1.73
C CYS A 486 21.21 12.39 1.60
N ASP A 487 20.75 13.54 1.13
CA ASP A 487 21.47 14.81 1.18
C ASP A 487 20.86 15.63 2.34
N ILE A 488 21.66 15.88 3.38
CA ILE A 488 21.22 16.50 4.64
C ILE A 488 21.41 18.01 4.64
N ASN A 489 22.42 18.48 3.92
CA ASN A 489 22.75 19.90 3.87
C ASN A 489 22.18 20.59 2.61
N PHE A 490 21.54 19.83 1.73
CA PHE A 490 20.94 20.25 0.47
C PHE A 490 21.95 20.86 -0.52
N ASP A 491 23.21 20.44 -0.46
CA ASP A 491 24.27 20.91 -1.36
C ASP A 491 24.41 20.07 -2.65
N THR A 492 23.50 19.11 -2.85
CA THR A 492 23.43 18.13 -3.95
C THR A 492 24.55 17.10 -3.96
N LYS A 493 25.36 17.01 -2.90
CA LYS A 493 26.43 16.02 -2.76
C LYS A 493 26.09 15.01 -1.67
N PHE A 494 25.75 13.81 -2.12
CA PHE A 494 25.56 12.65 -1.25
C PHE A 494 26.91 12.15 -0.72
N ASP A 495 27.24 12.47 0.54
CA ASP A 495 28.52 12.11 1.15
C ASP A 495 28.38 11.29 2.44
N LYS A 496 29.44 10.55 2.79
CA LYS A 496 29.44 9.63 3.94
C LYS A 496 29.41 10.33 5.31
N ASN A 497 29.56 11.65 5.35
CA ASN A 497 29.53 12.42 6.58
C ASN A 497 28.10 12.87 6.93
N GLU A 498 27.16 12.75 6.00
CA GLU A 498 25.74 13.06 6.14
C GLU A 498 25.01 11.97 6.93
N THR A 499 25.49 11.71 8.15
CA THR A 499 24.89 10.75 9.06
C THR A 499 25.31 10.97 10.51
N LEU A 500 24.46 10.52 11.43
CA LEU A 500 24.77 10.41 12.86
C LEU A 500 25.60 9.16 13.20
N ALA A 501 25.47 8.07 12.45
CA ALA A 501 26.22 6.85 12.69
C ALA A 501 27.73 7.07 12.54
N GLY A 502 28.50 6.39 13.40
CA GLY A 502 29.97 6.48 13.39
C GLY A 502 30.55 7.81 13.87
N LYS A 503 29.74 8.72 14.42
CA LYS A 503 30.19 10.02 14.98
C LYS A 503 30.52 9.97 16.48
N GLY A 504 30.50 8.78 17.09
CA GLY A 504 30.68 8.61 18.54
C GLY A 504 29.45 8.98 19.36
N LEU A 505 28.27 8.96 18.73
CA LEU A 505 26.96 9.18 19.36
C LEU A 505 26.31 7.84 19.71
N ASN A 506 25.55 7.81 20.80
CA ASN A 506 24.62 6.73 21.11
C ASN A 506 23.26 7.07 20.49
N LEU A 507 22.75 6.22 19.60
CA LEU A 507 21.49 6.47 18.90
C LEU A 507 20.39 5.57 19.46
N TYR A 508 19.24 6.17 19.73
CA TYR A 508 18.07 5.50 20.27
C TYR A 508 16.83 5.80 19.43
N CYS A 509 15.92 4.85 19.35
CA CYS A 509 14.59 5.05 18.79
C CYS A 509 13.54 4.65 19.84
N LEU A 510 12.74 5.63 20.28
CA LEU A 510 11.68 5.42 21.27
C LEU A 510 10.38 5.05 20.56
N THR A 511 9.83 3.90 20.93
CA THR A 511 8.61 3.36 20.32
C THR A 511 7.54 3.02 21.35
N THR A 512 6.29 2.98 20.90
CA THR A 512 5.17 2.35 21.62
C THR A 512 4.27 1.59 20.66
N LYS A 513 3.20 0.96 21.17
CA LYS A 513 2.19 0.35 20.30
C LYS A 513 1.54 1.34 19.32
N ALA A 514 1.60 2.65 19.57
CA ALA A 514 1.13 3.67 18.64
C ALA A 514 2.08 3.91 17.46
N SER A 515 3.34 3.47 17.56
CA SER A 515 4.32 3.49 16.47
C SER A 515 3.91 2.49 15.37
N PHE A 516 3.20 2.94 14.33
CA PHE A 516 2.52 2.08 13.35
C PHE A 516 2.91 2.45 11.90
N SER A 517 2.76 1.52 10.94
CA SER A 517 3.05 1.74 9.51
C SER A 517 4.51 2.20 9.30
N CYS A 518 4.80 3.36 8.70
CA CYS A 518 6.17 3.88 8.63
C CYS A 518 6.80 4.12 10.01
N GLY A 519 6.00 4.46 11.03
CA GLY A 519 6.42 4.54 12.45
C GLY A 519 6.81 3.19 13.03
N ASN A 520 6.43 2.10 12.37
CA ASN A 520 6.85 0.74 12.68
C ASN A 520 7.99 0.25 11.78
N LEU A 521 8.00 0.62 10.49
CA LEU A 521 9.04 0.22 9.55
C LEU A 521 10.43 0.71 9.98
N VAL A 522 10.55 1.99 10.35
CA VAL A 522 11.81 2.60 10.79
C VAL A 522 12.44 1.84 11.97
N PRO A 523 11.74 1.60 13.10
CA PRO A 523 12.33 0.83 14.19
C PRO A 523 12.60 -0.64 13.82
N CYS A 524 11.84 -1.26 12.91
CA CYS A 524 12.17 -2.60 12.42
C CYS A 524 13.50 -2.65 11.66
N ILE A 525 13.80 -1.62 10.86
CA ILE A 525 15.10 -1.49 10.16
C ILE A 525 16.21 -1.23 11.17
N PHE A 526 16.02 -0.28 12.09
CA PHE A 526 17.00 0.04 13.14
C PHE A 526 17.32 -1.14 14.04
N LYS A 527 16.35 -2.01 14.33
CA LYS A 527 16.55 -3.22 15.14
C LYS A 527 17.63 -4.16 14.60
N GLU A 528 17.88 -4.12 13.30
CA GLU A 528 18.88 -4.95 12.64
C GLU A 528 20.23 -4.25 12.45
N ASP A 529 20.34 -2.97 12.80
CA ASP A 529 21.57 -2.20 12.72
C ASP A 529 22.20 -2.00 14.12
N PRO A 530 23.49 -2.31 14.32
CA PRO A 530 24.12 -2.22 15.63
C PRO A 530 24.32 -0.79 16.15
N HIS A 531 24.08 0.25 15.34
CA HIS A 531 24.29 1.64 15.75
C HIS A 531 23.10 2.24 16.51
N VAL A 532 21.91 1.63 16.43
CA VAL A 532 20.67 2.16 17.04
C VAL A 532 20.08 1.14 18.01
N SER A 533 19.73 1.59 19.21
CA SER A 533 18.98 0.77 20.18
C SER A 533 17.50 1.19 20.22
N ILE A 534 16.59 0.23 20.14
CA ILE A 534 15.16 0.47 20.32
C ILE A 534 14.85 0.52 21.81
N ILE A 535 14.26 1.62 22.29
CA ILE A 535 13.85 1.81 23.68
C ILE A 535 12.33 1.99 23.77
N GLY A 536 11.74 1.71 24.93
CA GLY A 536 10.30 1.94 25.14
C GLY A 536 9.49 0.66 25.14
N GLN A 537 8.46 0.60 24.30
CA GLN A 537 7.59 -0.55 24.15
C GLN A 537 7.60 -1.02 22.69
N LYS A 538 7.13 -2.25 22.49
CA LYS A 538 6.96 -2.84 21.16
C LYS A 538 6.14 -1.94 20.25
N SER A 539 6.58 -1.75 19.01
CA SER A 539 5.83 -0.99 18.00
C SER A 539 4.53 -1.70 17.57
N GLY A 540 3.59 -0.94 17.01
CA GLY A 540 2.23 -1.39 16.67
C GLY A 540 2.12 -2.30 15.45
N GLY A 541 3.17 -2.43 14.64
CA GLY A 541 3.13 -3.25 13.43
C GLY A 541 2.63 -2.53 12.19
N GLY A 542 1.99 -3.28 11.29
CA GLY A 542 1.51 -2.81 9.99
C GLY A 542 2.57 -2.94 8.90
N ALA A 543 2.48 -4.01 8.10
CA ALA A 543 3.38 -4.24 6.97
C ALA A 543 2.83 -3.78 5.62
N CYS A 544 1.53 -3.88 5.39
CA CYS A 544 1.00 -3.62 4.05
C CYS A 544 0.91 -2.13 3.74
N THR A 545 1.16 -1.73 2.49
CA THR A 545 0.68 -0.44 2.01
C THR A 545 -0.84 -0.47 1.88
N VAL A 546 -1.47 0.68 2.06
CA VAL A 546 -2.93 0.79 1.94
C VAL A 546 -3.32 0.72 0.46
N GLY A 547 -4.12 -0.29 0.11
CA GLY A 547 -4.80 -0.37 -1.18
C GLY A 547 -6.26 0.02 -1.04
N THR A 548 -6.92 0.35 -2.15
CA THR A 548 -8.34 0.72 -2.17
C THR A 548 -9.08 -0.16 -3.16
N ILE A 549 -10.19 -0.77 -2.72
CA ILE A 549 -11.12 -1.50 -3.59
C ILE A 549 -12.52 -0.90 -3.46
N SER A 550 -13.37 -1.12 -4.47
CA SER A 550 -14.80 -0.89 -4.32
C SER A 550 -15.57 -2.19 -4.47
N THR A 551 -16.88 -2.14 -4.23
CA THR A 551 -17.77 -3.24 -4.54
C THR A 551 -18.67 -2.82 -5.69
N ALA A 552 -19.26 -3.75 -6.42
CA ALA A 552 -20.16 -3.40 -7.53
C ALA A 552 -21.40 -2.62 -7.09
N THR A 553 -21.79 -2.72 -5.80
CA THR A 553 -22.84 -1.88 -5.19
C THR A 553 -22.36 -0.48 -4.80
N GLY A 554 -21.06 -0.22 -4.85
CA GLY A 554 -20.45 1.10 -4.71
C GLY A 554 -19.94 1.45 -3.30
N THR A 555 -19.80 0.47 -2.42
CA THR A 555 -19.06 0.64 -1.15
C THR A 555 -17.56 0.66 -1.44
N VAL A 556 -16.79 1.55 -0.80
CA VAL A 556 -15.33 1.62 -0.90
C VAL A 556 -14.71 1.14 0.39
N LEU A 557 -13.67 0.32 0.25
CA LEU A 557 -12.89 -0.23 1.34
C LEU A 557 -11.44 0.10 1.07
N ASP A 558 -10.72 0.47 2.11
CA ASP A 558 -9.27 0.36 2.08
C ASP A 558 -8.85 -0.94 2.73
N ILE A 559 -7.77 -1.51 2.24
CA ILE A 559 -7.29 -2.84 2.60
C ILE A 559 -5.78 -2.80 2.82
N SER A 560 -5.30 -3.66 3.71
CA SER A 560 -3.88 -4.07 3.69
C SER A 560 -3.60 -4.75 2.35
N SER A 561 -2.95 -4.04 1.42
CA SER A 561 -2.72 -4.53 0.05
C SER A 561 -1.67 -5.64 -0.01
N ASN A 562 -1.51 -6.26 -1.17
CA ASN A 562 -0.50 -7.29 -1.42
C ASN A 562 0.95 -6.79 -1.33
N THR A 563 1.19 -5.49 -1.23
CA THR A 563 2.53 -4.92 -1.11
C THR A 563 2.93 -4.76 0.36
N ARG A 564 3.86 -5.59 0.83
CA ARG A 564 4.28 -5.71 2.23
C ARG A 564 5.68 -5.13 2.45
N LEU A 565 5.74 -4.09 3.27
CA LEU A 565 6.96 -3.58 3.88
C LEU A 565 7.65 -4.70 4.67
N SER A 566 8.94 -4.81 4.44
CA SER A 566 9.79 -5.88 4.97
C SER A 566 11.19 -5.36 5.27
N TYR A 567 11.98 -6.18 5.97
CA TYR A 567 13.43 -6.01 6.08
C TYR A 567 14.14 -7.33 5.78
N ILE A 568 15.43 -7.25 5.47
CA ILE A 568 16.27 -8.44 5.26
C ILE A 568 17.09 -8.72 6.51
N LYS A 569 17.05 -9.97 6.96
CA LYS A 569 17.99 -10.51 7.95
C LYS A 569 18.50 -11.86 7.48
N ASN A 570 19.83 -12.00 7.41
CA ASN A 570 20.49 -13.24 6.94
C ASN A 570 19.91 -13.76 5.59
N GLY A 571 19.71 -12.85 4.62
CA GLY A 571 19.19 -13.17 3.29
C GLY A 571 17.70 -13.54 3.22
N SER A 572 16.97 -13.48 4.34
CA SER A 572 15.53 -13.77 4.41
C SER A 572 14.73 -12.48 4.59
N PHE A 573 13.55 -12.43 3.96
CA PHE A 573 12.60 -11.34 4.10
C PHE A 573 11.71 -11.59 5.31
N TYR A 574 11.57 -10.56 6.16
CA TYR A 574 10.69 -10.57 7.32
C TYR A 574 9.68 -9.44 7.16
N ASN A 575 8.40 -9.78 7.25
CA ASN A 575 7.35 -8.77 7.31
C ASN A 575 7.48 -7.97 8.60
N VAL A 576 7.13 -6.68 8.55
CA VAL A 576 7.19 -5.80 9.73
C VAL A 576 5.88 -5.83 10.54
N ASP A 577 4.92 -6.67 10.16
CA ASP A 577 3.55 -6.58 10.66
C ASP A 577 3.45 -6.85 12.16
N GLN A 578 4.38 -7.63 12.68
CA GLN A 578 4.44 -8.01 14.09
C GLN A 578 5.07 -6.96 15.00
N GLY A 579 5.62 -5.87 14.48
CA GLY A 579 6.29 -4.85 15.27
C GLY A 579 7.74 -5.18 15.67
N ALA A 580 8.51 -4.14 15.94
CA ALA A 580 9.85 -4.20 16.51
C ALA A 580 9.76 -4.33 18.04
N GLU A 581 10.43 -5.35 18.59
CA GLU A 581 10.62 -5.47 20.04
C GLU A 581 11.70 -4.49 20.52
N PRO A 582 11.52 -3.82 21.67
CA PRO A 582 12.55 -2.96 22.22
C PRO A 582 13.79 -3.77 22.62
N ASP A 583 14.97 -3.20 22.45
CA ASP A 583 16.20 -3.67 23.08
C ASP A 583 16.16 -3.40 24.60
N ILE A 584 15.55 -2.27 24.97
CA ILE A 584 15.45 -1.81 26.35
C ILE A 584 14.00 -1.41 26.65
N SER A 585 13.33 -2.23 27.45
CA SER A 585 11.92 -2.04 27.77
C SER A 585 11.69 -0.96 28.83
N ILE A 586 10.86 0.03 28.49
CA ILE A 586 10.31 1.04 29.42
C ILE A 586 8.80 0.83 29.48
N THR A 587 8.30 0.30 30.60
CA THR A 587 6.89 -0.11 30.70
C THR A 587 5.98 0.98 31.26
N LYS A 588 6.52 1.93 32.02
CA LYS A 588 5.76 3.03 32.62
C LYS A 588 5.59 4.17 31.63
N LEU A 589 4.35 4.58 31.38
CA LEU A 589 4.05 5.61 30.38
C LEU A 589 4.63 6.98 30.77
N GLU A 590 4.66 7.33 32.06
CA GLU A 590 5.26 8.59 32.50
C GLU A 590 6.75 8.72 32.10
N HIS A 591 7.49 7.61 32.14
CA HIS A 591 8.91 7.56 31.85
C HIS A 591 9.23 7.71 30.37
N LEU A 592 8.25 7.52 29.47
CA LEU A 592 8.43 7.74 28.03
C LEU A 592 8.51 9.24 27.71
N PHE A 593 7.90 10.09 28.53
CA PHE A 593 7.71 11.51 28.25
C PHE A 593 8.42 12.44 29.24
N ASP A 594 8.78 11.96 30.43
CA ASP A 594 9.60 12.69 31.38
C ASP A 594 11.05 12.76 30.88
N ARG A 595 11.44 13.90 30.26
CA ARG A 595 12.78 14.10 29.70
C ARG A 595 13.89 14.09 30.74
N GLU A 596 13.61 14.49 31.98
CA GLU A 596 14.61 14.42 33.05
C GLU A 596 14.90 12.96 33.40
N TRP A 597 13.84 12.18 33.63
CA TRP A 597 13.96 10.76 33.94
C TRP A 597 14.60 9.99 32.79
N LEU A 598 14.13 10.21 31.56
CA LEU A 598 14.57 9.47 30.37
C LEU A 598 16.03 9.76 30.04
N THR A 599 16.46 11.03 30.13
CA THR A 599 17.86 11.40 29.91
C THR A 599 18.77 10.72 30.93
N LYS A 600 18.42 10.81 32.22
CA LYS A 600 19.19 10.14 33.27
C LYS A 600 19.26 8.62 33.05
N TYR A 601 18.15 8.02 32.67
CA TYR A 601 18.11 6.58 32.39
C TYR A 601 19.01 6.20 31.22
N ILE A 602 19.06 7.01 30.16
CA ILE A 602 19.94 6.81 29.00
C ILE A 602 21.41 6.98 29.38
N ASP A 603 21.73 7.99 30.19
CA ASP A 603 23.10 8.22 30.66
C ASP A 603 23.63 7.05 31.51
N ASP A 604 22.75 6.39 32.26
CA ASP A 604 23.10 5.19 33.06
C ASP A 604 23.31 3.92 32.20
N LEU A 605 22.94 3.94 30.90
CA LEU A 605 23.12 2.83 29.96
C LEU A 605 24.45 2.90 29.18
N ALA A 606 25.00 4.11 29.01
CA ALA A 606 26.24 4.39 28.30
C ALA A 606 27.48 4.12 29.17
#